data_AF-A0A3G2GAG6-F1
#
_entry.id   AF-A0A3G2GAG6-F1
#
_cell.length_a   1.000
_cell.length_b   1.000
_cell.length_c   1.000
_cell.angle_alpha   90.00
_cell.angle_beta   90.00
_cell.angle_gamma   90.00
#
_symmetry.space_group_name_H-M   'P 1'
#
loop_
_entity.id
_entity.type
_entity.pdbx_description
1 polymer ?
#
loop_
_entity_poly.entity_id
_entity_poly.type
_entity_poly.pdbx_seq_one_letter_code
_entity_poly.pdbx_strand_id
1 'polypeptide(L)'
;MKQLLTLLLGIIFILTGIDSAKACSPVHTPFNQLLDNFDPTLNTAVEGYFISPNTFKVTKSYNPAIKVGSENKVFEYGPFGSQCEMYEMESGIDTRFIGAKNSRILFLNKDRSKNGKLVTPIFHGEGVSISGSKTVTFNHYVSSDKAPYSQEYRFSATLDEVRKRFLQQKTTVPLKWNKNVVKR
;
A
#
# COMPACT_ATOMS: atom_id res chain seq x y z
N MET A 1 21.29 49.06 -40.92
CA MET A 1 21.54 47.64 -41.24
C MET A 1 21.84 46.89 -39.96
N LYS A 2 21.13 45.78 -39.76
CA LYS A 2 21.57 44.56 -39.07
C LYS A 2 22.34 44.75 -37.76
N GLN A 3 21.67 44.61 -36.61
CA GLN A 3 22.21 43.90 -35.43
C GLN A 3 21.31 43.89 -34.17
N LEU A 4 20.00 44.13 -34.27
CA LEU A 4 19.13 44.10 -33.08
C LEU A 4 18.03 43.01 -33.12
N LEU A 5 18.21 41.97 -33.93
CA LEU A 5 17.21 40.90 -34.11
C LEU A 5 17.77 39.51 -33.79
N THR A 6 18.78 39.42 -32.93
CA THR A 6 19.45 38.15 -32.58
C THR A 6 19.53 37.92 -31.07
N LEU A 7 18.75 38.65 -30.28
CA LEU A 7 18.71 38.48 -28.81
C LEU A 7 17.35 38.00 -28.28
N LEU A 8 16.37 37.75 -29.15
CA LEU A 8 15.02 37.29 -28.77
C LEU A 8 14.78 35.79 -28.98
N LEU A 9 15.73 35.06 -29.57
CA LEU A 9 15.63 33.61 -29.81
C LEU A 9 16.44 32.77 -28.80
N GLY A 10 17.19 33.41 -27.89
CA GLY A 10 17.99 32.74 -26.87
C GLY A 10 17.34 32.59 -25.49
N ILE A 11 16.16 33.18 -25.26
CA ILE A 11 15.45 33.18 -23.96
C ILE A 11 14.15 32.35 -24.03
N ILE A 12 14.07 31.39 -24.95
CA ILE A 12 12.93 30.45 -25.04
C ILE A 12 13.36 29.01 -24.67
N PHE A 13 14.65 28.76 -24.41
CA PHE A 13 15.18 27.41 -24.19
C PHE A 13 15.78 27.12 -22.80
N ILE A 14 15.38 27.88 -21.76
CA ILE A 14 15.75 27.57 -20.35
C ILE A 14 14.50 27.50 -19.43
N LEU A 15 13.30 27.34 -20.01
CA LEU A 15 12.06 27.13 -19.24
C LEU A 15 11.36 25.80 -19.53
N THR A 16 12.01 24.89 -20.28
CA THR A 16 11.52 23.51 -20.39
C THR A 16 12.24 22.63 -19.37
N GLY A 17 11.54 22.34 -18.28
CA GLY A 17 11.69 21.07 -17.60
C GLY A 17 12.74 20.99 -16.51
N ILE A 18 12.75 21.94 -15.57
CA ILE A 18 12.89 21.50 -14.18
C ILE A 18 11.49 21.10 -13.75
N ASP A 19 10.99 20.00 -14.33
CA ASP A 19 9.93 19.25 -13.68
C ASP A 19 10.54 18.95 -12.33
N SER A 20 10.06 19.67 -11.32
CA SER A 20 10.33 19.33 -9.96
C SER A 20 9.69 17.97 -9.85
N ALA A 21 10.46 16.90 -10.10
CA ALA A 21 10.19 15.59 -9.57
C ALA A 21 10.09 15.85 -8.07
N LYS A 22 8.90 16.26 -7.63
CA LYS A 22 8.54 16.35 -6.22
C LYS A 22 8.84 14.96 -5.77
N ALA A 23 9.99 14.83 -5.11
CA ALA A 23 10.49 13.54 -4.68
C ALA A 23 9.31 12.91 -3.97
N CYS A 24 8.81 11.84 -4.59
CA CYS A 24 7.66 11.11 -4.11
C CYS A 24 8.11 10.47 -2.81
N SER A 25 8.10 11.24 -1.73
CA SER A 25 8.36 10.73 -0.40
C SER A 25 7.13 9.89 -0.07
N PRO A 26 7.26 8.58 0.10
CA PRO A 26 6.12 7.74 0.38
C PRO A 26 5.53 8.16 1.73
N VAL A 27 4.41 8.89 1.69
CA VAL A 27 3.54 9.09 2.84
C VAL A 27 2.91 7.75 3.17
N HIS A 28 3.55 6.92 3.99
CA HIS A 28 3.02 5.60 4.29
C HIS A 28 1.72 5.68 5.10
N THR A 29 0.57 5.57 4.44
CA THR A 29 -0.72 5.42 5.12
C THR A 29 -0.76 4.08 5.83
N PRO A 30 -0.86 4.03 7.17
CA PRO A 30 -0.86 2.76 7.89
C PRO A 30 -2.14 1.97 7.59
N PHE A 31 -2.04 0.64 7.66
CA PHE A 31 -3.14 -0.25 7.28
C PHE A 31 -4.44 0.02 8.03
N ASN A 32 -4.40 0.38 9.30
CA ASN A 32 -5.61 0.72 10.05
C ASN A 32 -6.35 1.90 9.43
N GLN A 33 -5.65 2.94 8.98
CA GLN A 33 -6.29 4.09 8.34
C GLN A 33 -6.87 3.73 6.97
N LEU A 34 -6.20 2.84 6.21
CA LEU A 34 -6.75 2.33 4.95
C LEU A 34 -8.00 1.47 5.19
N LEU A 35 -8.00 0.65 6.24
CA LEU A 35 -9.13 -0.19 6.61
C LEU A 35 -10.33 0.64 7.10
N ASP A 36 -10.08 1.71 7.87
CA ASP A 36 -11.12 2.62 8.33
C ASP A 36 -11.76 3.40 7.17
N ASN A 37 -10.99 3.67 6.10
CA ASN A 37 -11.46 4.30 4.85
C ASN A 37 -11.83 3.28 3.75
N PHE A 38 -12.01 2.00 4.10
CA PHE A 38 -12.27 0.95 3.13
C PHE A 38 -13.61 1.19 2.41
N ASP A 39 -13.53 1.46 1.12
CA ASP A 39 -14.69 1.51 0.24
C ASP A 39 -14.73 0.25 -0.65
N PRO A 40 -15.66 -0.70 -0.41
CA PRO A 40 -15.76 -1.91 -1.22
C PRO A 40 -16.21 -1.64 -2.67
N THR A 41 -16.61 -0.42 -3.03
CA THR A 41 -16.88 -0.07 -4.44
C THR A 41 -15.57 0.14 -5.22
N LEU A 42 -14.57 0.77 -4.59
CA LEU A 42 -13.28 1.12 -5.20
C LEU A 42 -12.18 0.09 -4.88
N ASN A 43 -12.28 -0.56 -3.72
CA ASN A 43 -11.23 -1.39 -3.15
C ASN A 43 -11.70 -2.80 -2.84
N THR A 44 -10.76 -3.73 -2.75
CA THR A 44 -10.96 -5.09 -2.27
C THR A 44 -9.75 -5.54 -1.47
N ALA A 45 -9.76 -6.76 -0.96
CA ALA A 45 -8.59 -7.39 -0.39
C ALA A 45 -8.42 -8.84 -0.88
N VAL A 46 -7.24 -9.39 -0.66
CA VAL A 46 -6.95 -10.83 -0.74
C VAL A 46 -6.08 -11.25 0.44
N GLU A 47 -6.18 -12.52 0.83
CA GLU A 47 -5.28 -13.16 1.79
C GLU A 47 -4.48 -14.23 1.06
N GLY A 48 -3.23 -14.45 1.46
CA GLY A 48 -2.34 -15.40 0.79
C GLY A 48 -0.90 -15.25 1.22
N TYR A 49 0.01 -15.62 0.35
CA TYR A 49 1.44 -15.50 0.60
C TYR A 49 2.22 -15.35 -0.71
N PHE A 50 3.36 -14.69 -0.62
CA PHE A 50 4.29 -14.60 -1.75
C PHE A 50 4.94 -15.96 -1.98
N ILE A 51 5.04 -16.37 -3.24
CA ILE A 51 5.80 -17.55 -3.70
C ILE A 51 7.11 -17.15 -4.40
N SER A 52 7.19 -15.90 -4.83
CA SER A 52 8.39 -15.24 -5.34
C SER A 52 8.28 -13.73 -5.05
N PRO A 53 9.33 -12.92 -5.25
CA PRO A 53 9.35 -11.49 -4.88
C PRO A 53 8.17 -10.64 -5.41
N ASN A 54 7.58 -11.02 -6.54
CA ASN A 54 6.49 -10.29 -7.17
C ASN A 54 5.25 -11.16 -7.45
N THR A 55 5.20 -12.39 -6.94
CA THR A 55 4.10 -13.33 -7.25
C THR A 55 3.43 -13.82 -5.97
N PHE A 56 2.10 -13.66 -5.92
CA PHE A 56 1.29 -13.94 -4.75
C PHE A 56 0.28 -15.04 -5.02
N LYS A 57 0.26 -16.04 -4.14
CA LYS A 57 -0.72 -17.12 -4.16
C LYS A 57 -1.91 -16.77 -3.28
N VAL A 58 -3.08 -16.65 -3.89
CA VAL A 58 -4.32 -16.27 -3.21
C VAL A 58 -4.89 -17.48 -2.47
N THR A 59 -5.18 -17.31 -1.18
CA THR A 59 -5.82 -18.31 -0.32
C THR A 59 -7.22 -17.90 0.11
N LYS A 60 -7.53 -16.59 0.07
CA LYS A 60 -8.87 -16.04 0.23
C LYS A 60 -9.01 -14.78 -0.60
N SER A 61 -10.19 -14.56 -1.17
CA SER A 61 -10.49 -13.37 -1.97
C SER A 61 -11.77 -12.71 -1.50
N TYR A 62 -11.78 -11.38 -1.50
CA TYR A 62 -12.96 -10.54 -1.29
C TYR A 62 -13.49 -9.95 -2.61
N ASN A 63 -12.90 -10.35 -3.74
CA ASN A 63 -13.36 -10.01 -5.08
C ASN A 63 -13.58 -11.29 -5.89
N PRO A 64 -14.81 -11.59 -6.37
CA PRO A 64 -15.10 -12.81 -7.12
C PRO A 64 -14.31 -12.95 -8.43
N ALA A 65 -13.81 -11.84 -8.99
CA ALA A 65 -12.95 -11.87 -10.18
C ALA A 65 -11.56 -12.48 -9.92
N ILE A 66 -11.12 -12.53 -8.64
CA ILE A 66 -9.81 -13.07 -8.26
C ILE A 66 -10.02 -14.46 -7.66
N LYS A 67 -9.53 -15.48 -8.37
CA LYS A 67 -9.73 -16.89 -7.99
C LYS A 67 -8.87 -17.29 -6.80
N VAL A 68 -9.45 -17.99 -5.83
CA VAL A 68 -8.68 -18.68 -4.78
C VAL A 68 -7.82 -19.78 -5.41
N GLY A 69 -6.59 -19.93 -4.93
CA GLY A 69 -5.58 -20.85 -5.46
C GLY A 69 -4.76 -20.28 -6.62
N SER A 70 -5.16 -19.12 -7.19
CA SER A 70 -4.43 -18.49 -8.29
C SER A 70 -3.13 -17.81 -7.84
N GLU A 71 -2.18 -17.77 -8.76
CA GLU A 71 -0.89 -17.11 -8.61
C GLU A 71 -0.90 -15.85 -9.49
N ASN A 72 -0.72 -14.68 -8.89
CA ASN A 72 -0.89 -13.41 -9.57
C ASN A 72 0.33 -12.52 -9.35
N LYS A 73 0.65 -11.69 -10.34
CA LYS A 73 1.70 -10.68 -10.21
C LYS A 73 1.22 -9.53 -9.34
N VAL A 74 2.06 -9.10 -8.40
CA VAL A 74 1.78 -7.99 -7.49
C VAL A 74 2.54 -6.76 -7.97
N PHE A 75 1.80 -5.67 -8.11
CA PHE A 75 2.32 -4.34 -8.37
C PHE A 75 1.94 -3.44 -7.21
N GLU A 76 2.86 -2.54 -6.91
CA GLU A 76 2.75 -1.59 -5.83
C GLU A 76 2.61 -0.20 -6.40
N TYR A 77 1.80 0.62 -5.75
CA TYR A 77 1.68 2.03 -6.09
C TYR A 77 1.93 2.91 -4.87
N GLY A 78 2.27 4.17 -5.16
CA GLY A 78 2.49 5.19 -4.13
C GLY A 78 1.29 5.33 -3.17
N PRO A 79 1.47 6.03 -2.05
CA PRO A 79 0.44 6.16 -1.02
C PRO A 79 -0.92 6.59 -1.53
N PHE A 80 -1.98 6.03 -0.98
CA PHE A 80 -3.35 6.47 -1.24
C PHE A 80 -3.53 7.96 -0.89
N GLY A 81 -4.16 8.73 -1.78
CA GLY A 81 -4.28 10.18 -1.75
C GLY A 81 -3.06 10.99 -2.27
N SER A 82 -2.05 10.38 -2.90
CA SER A 82 -0.81 11.08 -3.32
C SER A 82 -0.64 11.19 -4.84
N GLN A 83 0.18 12.15 -5.28
CA GLN A 83 0.56 12.31 -6.70
C GLN A 83 1.29 11.07 -7.25
N CYS A 84 1.82 10.22 -6.37
CA CYS A 84 2.62 9.05 -6.69
C CYS A 84 1.76 7.79 -6.89
N GLU A 85 0.46 7.87 -6.63
CA GLU A 85 -0.45 6.74 -6.85
C GLU A 85 -0.51 6.26 -8.29
N MET A 86 -0.19 7.15 -9.23
CA MET A 86 -0.25 6.84 -10.66
C MET A 86 0.85 5.88 -11.09
N TYR A 87 1.95 5.80 -10.34
CA TYR A 87 3.07 4.93 -10.69
C TYR A 87 2.88 3.54 -10.10
N GLU A 88 3.10 2.51 -10.93
CA GLU A 88 3.09 1.11 -10.54
C GLU A 88 4.46 0.52 -10.74
N MET A 89 4.94 -0.19 -9.74
CA MET A 89 6.18 -0.97 -9.81
C MET A 89 5.91 -2.40 -9.37
N GLU A 90 6.64 -3.36 -9.91
CA GLU A 90 6.52 -4.73 -9.39
C GLU A 90 6.93 -4.77 -7.91
N SER A 91 6.18 -5.55 -7.12
CA SER A 91 6.52 -5.77 -5.72
C SER A 91 7.89 -6.43 -5.60
N GLY A 92 8.62 -6.08 -4.54
CA GLY A 92 9.98 -6.54 -4.29
C GLY A 92 10.15 -7.17 -2.90
N ILE A 93 9.24 -8.07 -2.50
CA ILE A 93 9.27 -8.62 -1.13
C ILE A 93 10.60 -9.30 -0.79
N ASP A 94 11.13 -8.99 0.40
CA ASP A 94 12.29 -9.67 0.95
C ASP A 94 12.02 -11.18 1.06
N THR A 95 12.97 -11.97 0.57
CA THR A 95 12.90 -13.45 0.56
C THR A 95 12.54 -14.08 1.90
N ARG A 96 12.87 -13.44 3.03
CA ARG A 96 12.53 -13.90 4.39
C ARG A 96 11.02 -13.92 4.65
N PHE A 97 10.25 -13.12 3.91
CA PHE A 97 8.80 -13.01 4.01
C PHE A 97 8.05 -13.84 2.96
N ILE A 98 8.75 -14.66 2.16
CA ILE A 98 8.15 -15.58 1.18
C ILE A 98 7.71 -16.89 1.87
N GLY A 99 6.66 -17.51 1.33
CA GLY A 99 6.17 -18.84 1.70
C GLY A 99 4.94 -18.82 2.61
N ALA A 100 4.24 -19.96 2.67
CA ALA A 100 2.94 -20.10 3.35
C ALA A 100 2.95 -19.71 4.84
N LYS A 101 4.08 -19.91 5.54
CA LYS A 101 4.28 -19.49 6.93
C LYS A 101 4.20 -17.97 7.15
N ASN A 102 4.41 -17.20 6.09
CA ASN A 102 4.39 -15.74 6.07
C ASN A 102 3.10 -15.25 5.39
N SER A 103 1.95 -15.64 5.92
CA SER A 103 0.65 -15.24 5.38
C SER A 103 0.43 -13.73 5.50
N ARG A 104 -0.15 -13.12 4.47
CA ARG A 104 -0.35 -11.68 4.31
C ARG A 104 -1.77 -11.35 3.86
N ILE A 105 -2.19 -10.12 4.16
CA ILE A 105 -3.32 -9.44 3.53
C ILE A 105 -2.78 -8.39 2.57
N LEU A 106 -3.27 -8.40 1.34
CA LEU A 106 -3.08 -7.31 0.38
C LEU A 106 -4.37 -6.51 0.25
N PHE A 107 -4.29 -5.19 0.42
CA PHE A 107 -5.36 -4.25 0.09
C PHE A 107 -5.23 -3.88 -1.38
N LEU A 108 -6.29 -3.97 -2.16
CA LEU A 108 -6.22 -3.87 -3.62
C LEU A 108 -7.10 -2.75 -4.15
N ASN A 109 -6.58 -2.02 -5.13
CA ASN A 109 -7.36 -1.15 -5.99
C ASN A 109 -8.08 -2.01 -7.06
N LYS A 110 -9.42 -1.99 -7.10
CA LYS A 110 -10.20 -2.85 -8.00
C LYS A 110 -9.99 -2.52 -9.47
N ASP A 111 -9.91 -1.24 -9.82
CA ASP A 111 -9.82 -0.81 -11.21
C ASP A 111 -8.51 -1.19 -11.87
N ARG A 112 -7.45 -1.31 -11.07
CA ARG A 112 -6.09 -1.63 -11.52
C ARG A 112 -5.76 -3.11 -11.36
N SER A 113 -6.45 -3.82 -10.46
CA SER A 113 -6.27 -5.26 -10.22
C SER A 113 -7.11 -6.12 -11.16
N LYS A 114 -6.68 -6.23 -12.43
CA LYS A 114 -7.37 -6.96 -13.49
C LYS A 114 -6.42 -7.95 -14.19
N ASN A 115 -6.97 -8.98 -14.84
CA ASN A 115 -6.21 -9.88 -15.73
C ASN A 115 -4.95 -10.52 -15.10
N GLY A 116 -5.07 -11.06 -13.88
CA GLY A 116 -3.94 -11.72 -13.19
C GLY A 116 -2.96 -10.75 -12.50
N LYS A 117 -3.33 -9.47 -12.44
CA LYS A 117 -2.60 -8.39 -11.76
C LYS A 117 -3.27 -8.04 -10.43
N LEU A 118 -2.49 -7.93 -9.37
CA LEU A 118 -2.91 -7.40 -8.08
C LEU A 118 -2.18 -6.08 -7.83
N VAL A 119 -2.92 -4.99 -7.62
CA VAL A 119 -2.34 -3.66 -7.42
C VAL A 119 -2.64 -3.17 -6.01
N THR A 120 -1.60 -3.08 -5.18
CA THR A 120 -1.67 -2.78 -3.74
C THR A 120 -0.90 -1.49 -3.40
N PRO A 121 -1.29 -0.73 -2.36
CA PRO A 121 -0.43 0.31 -1.81
C PRO A 121 0.90 -0.28 -1.30
N ILE A 122 1.97 0.52 -1.31
CA ILE A 122 3.25 0.16 -0.68
C ILE A 122 3.08 0.04 0.84
N PHE A 123 3.33 -1.16 1.37
CA PHE A 123 3.48 -1.44 2.81
C PHE A 123 4.90 -1.92 3.09
N HIS A 124 5.50 -1.53 4.23
CA HIS A 124 6.74 -2.18 4.67
C HIS A 124 6.49 -3.67 4.93
N GLY A 125 7.13 -4.56 4.16
CA GLY A 125 6.89 -6.01 4.21
C GLY A 125 5.74 -6.50 3.30
N GLU A 126 5.34 -5.65 2.34
CA GLU A 126 4.53 -5.92 1.13
C GLU A 126 3.14 -6.53 1.40
N GLY A 127 2.58 -6.21 2.56
CA GLY A 127 1.26 -6.62 3.00
C GLY A 127 1.21 -6.75 4.51
N VAL A 128 0.02 -6.88 5.06
CA VAL A 128 -0.14 -6.98 6.52
C VAL A 128 -0.03 -8.41 6.98
N SER A 129 0.83 -8.66 7.96
CA SER A 129 1.11 -9.99 8.48
C SER A 129 -0.13 -10.61 9.14
N ILE A 130 -0.39 -11.88 8.82
CA ILE A 130 -1.35 -12.73 9.52
C ILE A 130 -0.55 -13.71 10.37
N SER A 131 -0.41 -13.41 11.67
CA SER A 131 0.28 -14.25 12.63
C SER A 131 -0.62 -15.37 13.15
N GLY A 132 -0.10 -16.60 13.14
CA GLY A 132 -0.79 -17.79 13.67
C GLY A 132 -2.16 -18.05 13.05
N SER A 133 -2.40 -17.56 11.82
CA SER A 133 -3.69 -17.63 11.10
C SER A 133 -4.89 -16.99 11.84
N LYS A 134 -4.65 -16.20 12.88
CA LYS A 134 -5.70 -15.66 13.77
C LYS A 134 -5.60 -14.16 14.02
N THR A 135 -4.42 -13.57 13.87
CA THR A 135 -4.16 -12.18 14.26
C THR A 135 -3.53 -11.41 13.12
N VAL A 136 -4.08 -10.24 12.84
CA VAL A 136 -3.50 -9.29 11.89
C VAL A 136 -2.57 -8.36 12.65
N THR A 137 -1.34 -8.19 12.18
CA THR A 137 -0.33 -7.36 12.85
C THR A 137 0.48 -6.51 11.88
N PHE A 138 0.76 -5.26 12.26
CA PHE A 138 1.71 -4.39 11.57
C PHE A 138 2.37 -3.42 12.57
N ASN A 139 3.53 -2.89 12.20
CA ASN A 139 4.21 -1.86 12.97
C ASN A 139 4.00 -0.49 12.31
N HIS A 140 3.86 0.58 13.10
CA HIS A 140 3.77 1.95 12.62
C HIS A 140 4.29 2.93 13.69
N TYR A 141 4.97 3.99 13.26
CA TYR A 141 5.39 5.08 14.15
C TYR A 141 4.22 6.02 14.39
N VAL A 142 3.92 6.31 15.65
CA VAL A 142 2.87 7.27 16.02
C VAL A 142 3.54 8.51 16.61
N SER A 143 3.17 9.68 16.11
CA SER A 143 3.56 10.96 16.71
C SER A 143 2.62 11.30 17.86
N SER A 144 3.17 11.72 19.00
CA SER A 144 2.42 12.50 19.99
C SER A 144 2.66 13.99 19.73
N ASP A 145 1.67 14.82 20.04
CA ASP A 145 1.56 16.24 19.68
C ASP A 145 2.68 17.18 20.21
N LYS A 146 3.76 16.65 20.80
CA LYS A 146 4.90 17.39 21.34
C LYS A 146 6.20 16.59 21.15
N ALA A 147 7.15 17.15 20.38
CA ALA A 147 8.55 16.68 20.15
C ALA A 147 8.73 15.56 19.09
N PRO A 148 9.94 15.40 18.48
CA PRO A 148 10.10 14.68 17.22
C PRO A 148 9.80 13.18 17.40
N TYR A 149 8.94 12.67 16.52
CA TYR A 149 8.53 11.27 16.34
C TYR A 149 9.58 10.27 16.81
N SER A 150 9.20 9.19 17.52
CA SER A 150 10.06 7.98 17.46
C SER A 150 9.51 6.69 18.07
N GLN A 151 8.33 6.64 18.70
CA GLN A 151 7.91 5.36 19.27
C GLN A 151 7.22 4.47 18.22
N GLU A 152 7.85 3.35 17.91
CA GLU A 152 7.30 2.31 17.05
C GLU A 152 6.25 1.50 17.84
N TYR A 153 5.03 1.46 17.34
CA TYR A 153 3.95 0.67 17.91
C TYR A 153 3.64 -0.54 17.02
N ARG A 154 3.43 -1.69 17.65
CA ARG A 154 2.80 -2.86 17.03
C ARG A 154 1.30 -2.80 17.23
N PHE A 155 0.58 -2.72 16.13
CA PHE A 155 -0.87 -2.79 16.06
C PHE A 155 -1.29 -4.24 15.86
N SER A 156 -2.36 -4.66 16.54
CA SER A 156 -2.94 -5.98 16.35
C SER A 156 -4.46 -5.99 16.52
N ALA A 157 -5.12 -6.84 15.75
CA ALA A 157 -6.55 -7.12 15.84
C ALA A 157 -6.81 -8.58 15.42
N THR A 158 -7.97 -9.13 15.76
CA THR A 158 -8.31 -10.47 15.29
C THR A 158 -8.55 -10.45 13.78
N LEU A 159 -8.15 -11.53 13.09
CA LEU A 159 -8.36 -11.66 11.66
C LEU A 159 -9.85 -11.56 11.34
N ASP A 160 -10.73 -12.21 12.11
CA ASP A 160 -12.16 -12.18 11.86
C ASP A 160 -12.77 -10.78 11.94
N GLU A 161 -12.32 -9.92 12.85
CA GLU A 161 -12.76 -8.52 12.87
C GLU A 161 -12.30 -7.76 11.63
N VAL A 162 -11.05 -7.94 11.19
CA VAL A 162 -10.53 -7.33 9.96
C VAL A 162 -11.31 -7.82 8.73
N ARG A 163 -11.62 -9.12 8.65
CA ARG A 163 -12.42 -9.70 7.57
C ARG A 163 -13.83 -9.13 7.53
N LYS A 164 -14.46 -8.94 8.69
CA LYS A 164 -15.77 -8.28 8.76
C LYS A 164 -15.70 -6.86 8.20
N ARG A 165 -14.61 -6.12 8.40
CA ARG A 165 -14.44 -4.77 7.84
C ARG A 165 -14.39 -4.76 6.31
N PHE A 166 -13.73 -5.72 5.68
CA PHE A 166 -13.72 -5.82 4.21
C PHE A 166 -15.10 -6.04 3.57
N LEU A 167 -16.09 -6.46 4.35
CA LEU A 167 -17.45 -6.71 3.89
C LEU A 167 -18.41 -5.57 4.19
N GLN A 168 -17.97 -4.53 4.91
CA GLN A 168 -18.81 -3.43 5.36
C GLN A 168 -18.63 -2.20 4.46
N GLN A 169 -19.75 -1.65 3.98
CA GLN A 169 -19.77 -0.34 3.32
C GLN A 169 -19.79 0.76 4.38
N LYS A 170 -18.87 1.74 4.28
CA LYS A 170 -18.83 2.97 5.09
C LYS A 170 -18.96 2.71 6.60
N THR A 171 -17.89 2.26 7.24
CA THR A 171 -17.91 2.06 8.69
C THR A 171 -17.75 3.38 9.44
N THR A 172 -18.77 3.78 10.19
CA THR A 172 -18.74 4.96 11.07
C THR A 172 -17.92 4.76 12.34
N VAL A 173 -17.66 3.50 12.74
CA VAL A 173 -16.89 3.17 13.94
C VAL A 173 -15.59 2.48 13.53
N PRO A 174 -14.41 3.07 13.77
CA PRO A 174 -13.11 2.45 13.47
C PRO A 174 -12.91 1.10 14.16
N LEU A 175 -12.05 0.24 13.58
CA LEU A 175 -11.66 -1.00 14.26
C LEU A 175 -10.84 -0.66 15.51
N LYS A 176 -11.12 -1.35 16.64
CA LYS A 176 -10.30 -1.20 17.84
C LYS A 176 -9.02 -2.01 17.70
N TRP A 177 -7.90 -1.31 17.57
CA TRP A 177 -6.58 -1.92 17.50
C TRP A 177 -5.93 -1.98 18.88
N ASN A 178 -5.42 -3.15 19.25
CA ASN A 178 -4.49 -3.27 20.36
C ASN A 178 -3.14 -2.68 19.94
N LYS A 179 -2.59 -1.76 20.72
CA LYS A 179 -1.33 -1.07 20.43
C LYS A 179 -0.32 -1.39 21.52
N ASN A 180 0.83 -1.94 21.15
CA ASN A 180 1.92 -2.22 22.07
C ASN A 180 3.19 -1.52 21.59
N VAL A 181 3.91 -0.87 22.50
CA VAL A 181 5.22 -0.29 22.19
C VAL A 181 6.20 -1.41 21.83
N VAL A 182 6.90 -1.26 20.72
CA VAL A 182 8.03 -2.13 20.36
C VAL A 182 9.27 -1.63 21.11
N LYS A 183 9.73 -2.42 22.09
CA LYS A 183 11.02 -2.19 22.75
C LYS A 183 12.11 -2.84 21.88
N ARG A 184 13.13 -2.07 21.52
CA ARG A 184 14.33 -2.57 20.83
C ARG A 184 15.40 -2.93 21.85
#